data_AF-A0A6G2VBG1-F1
#
_entry.id   AF-A0A6G2VBG1-F1
#
_cell.length_a   1.000
_cell.length_b   1.000
_cell.length_c   1.000
_cell.angle_alpha   90.00
_cell.angle_beta   90.00
_cell.angle_gamma   90.00
#
_symmetry.space_group_name_H-M   'P 1'
#
loop_
_entity.id
_entity.type
_entity.pdbx_description
1 polymer ?
#
loop_
_entity_poly.entity_id
_entity_poly.type
_entity_poly.pdbx_seq_one_letter_code
_entity_poly.pdbx_strand_id
1 'polypeptide(L)'
;VVRLILRTPALLARFLERQARWRDDLTRELAERLGRDAERDLYPRLAAGMALDAFDAVLHHWSADGSTETPAELTDRAFAVIAPALDGS
;
A
#
# COMPACT_ATOMS: atom_id res chain seq x y z
N VAL A 1 7.53 -16.46 -5.33
CA VAL A 1 6.59 -16.85 -4.24
C VAL A 1 5.31 -16.01 -4.24
N VAL A 2 5.35 -14.68 -4.46
CA VAL A 2 4.15 -13.79 -4.56
C VAL A 2 3.06 -14.31 -5.52
N ARG A 3 3.47 -14.89 -6.66
CA ARG A 3 2.57 -15.48 -7.66
C ARG A 3 1.67 -16.62 -7.15
N LEU A 4 2.07 -17.31 -6.06
CA LEU A 4 1.25 -18.34 -5.40
C LEU A 4 0.21 -17.72 -4.46
N ILE A 5 0.53 -16.59 -3.81
CA ILE A 5 -0.36 -15.94 -2.83
C ILE A 5 -1.61 -15.38 -3.52
N LEU A 6 -1.46 -14.78 -4.70
CA LEU A 6 -2.58 -14.17 -5.44
C LEU A 6 -3.46 -15.18 -6.20
N ARG A 7 -3.01 -16.44 -6.40
CA ARG A 7 -3.79 -17.48 -7.10
C ARG A 7 -4.47 -18.47 -6.15
N THR A 8 -4.16 -18.44 -4.86
CA THR A 8 -4.76 -19.33 -3.86
C THR A 8 -5.68 -18.52 -2.95
N PRO A 9 -7.01 -18.72 -3.00
CA PRO A 9 -7.98 -17.91 -2.26
C PRO A 9 -7.71 -17.79 -0.75
N ALA A 10 -7.24 -18.87 -0.10
CA ALA A 10 -6.91 -18.85 1.32
C ALA A 10 -5.67 -17.99 1.66
N LEU A 11 -4.71 -17.88 0.73
CA LEU A 11 -3.54 -17.01 0.90
C LEU A 11 -3.90 -15.55 0.64
N LEU A 12 -4.78 -15.29 -0.33
CA LEU A 12 -5.33 -13.97 -0.59
C LEU A 12 -6.13 -13.44 0.62
N ALA A 13 -7.01 -14.26 1.20
CA ALA A 13 -7.78 -13.88 2.40
C ALA A 13 -6.85 -13.48 3.57
N ARG A 14 -5.83 -14.29 3.83
CA ARG A 14 -4.86 -14.02 4.91
C ARG A 14 -3.95 -12.82 4.61
N PHE A 15 -3.69 -12.54 3.34
CA PHE A 15 -3.00 -11.33 2.89
C PHE A 15 -3.85 -10.09 3.14
N LEU A 16 -5.13 -10.12 2.75
CA LEU A 16 -6.08 -9.01 2.98
C LEU A 16 -6.28 -8.72 4.48
N GLU A 17 -6.41 -9.75 5.32
CA GLU A 17 -6.45 -9.58 6.78
C GLU A 17 -5.19 -8.90 7.33
N ARG A 18 -4.03 -9.19 6.72
CA ARG A 18 -2.76 -8.59 7.12
C ARG A 18 -2.65 -7.15 6.64
N GLN A 19 -3.10 -6.84 5.42
CA GLN A 19 -3.20 -5.48 4.93
C GLN A 19 -4.14 -4.63 5.78
N ALA A 20 -5.28 -5.18 6.24
CA ALA A 20 -6.18 -4.46 7.14
C ALA A 20 -5.49 -4.04 8.45
N ARG A 21 -4.76 -4.97 9.09
CA ARG A 21 -3.96 -4.65 10.29
C ARG A 21 -2.87 -3.62 9.99
N TRP A 22 -2.13 -3.79 8.89
CA TRP A 22 -1.11 -2.82 8.49
C TRP A 22 -1.68 -1.43 8.22
N ARG A 23 -2.91 -1.34 7.69
CA ARG A 23 -3.57 -0.05 7.47
C ARG A 23 -3.78 0.68 8.79
N ASP A 24 -4.28 0.00 9.81
CA ASP A 24 -4.54 0.62 11.10
C ASP A 24 -3.24 1.01 11.82
N ASP A 25 -2.20 0.18 11.73
CA ASP A 25 -0.87 0.48 12.27
C ASP A 25 -0.24 1.70 11.55
N LEU A 26 -0.26 1.72 10.22
CA LEU A 26 0.25 2.83 9.41
C LEU A 26 -0.52 4.13 9.65
N THR A 27 -1.85 4.04 9.81
CA THR A 27 -2.70 5.21 10.10
C THR A 27 -2.24 5.89 11.39
N ARG A 28 -1.98 5.10 12.44
CA ARG A 28 -1.53 5.60 13.74
C ARG A 28 -0.15 6.23 13.66
N GLU A 29 0.80 5.53 13.03
CA GLU A 29 2.15 6.04 12.81
C GLU A 29 2.18 7.35 12.02
N LEU A 30 1.35 7.46 10.98
CA LEU A 30 1.24 8.69 10.19
C LEU A 30 0.60 9.82 11.00
N ALA A 31 -0.45 9.53 11.76
CA ALA A 31 -1.09 10.53 12.64
C ALA A 31 -0.09 11.07 13.67
N GLU A 32 0.66 10.19 14.34
CA GLU A 32 1.69 10.56 15.32
C GLU A 32 2.80 11.41 14.68
N ARG A 33 3.35 10.99 13.53
CA ARG A 33 4.44 11.71 12.85
C ARG A 33 4.04 13.07 12.31
N LEU A 34 2.77 13.24 11.93
CA LEU A 34 2.24 14.47 11.35
C LEU A 34 1.57 15.37 12.39
N GLY A 35 1.48 14.95 13.65
CA GLY A 35 0.77 15.67 14.70
C GLY A 35 -0.75 15.80 14.43
N ARG A 36 -1.32 14.82 13.71
CA ARG A 36 -2.74 14.77 13.32
C ARG A 36 -3.51 13.82 14.24
N ASP A 37 -4.81 14.05 14.39
CA ASP A 37 -5.69 13.18 15.17
C ASP A 37 -6.15 12.00 14.30
N ALA A 38 -5.73 10.78 14.64
CA ALA A 38 -6.05 9.57 13.86
C ALA A 38 -7.55 9.27 13.74
N GLU A 39 -8.37 9.72 14.70
CA GLU A 39 -9.82 9.44 14.74
C GLU A 39 -10.65 10.52 14.07
N ARG A 40 -10.11 11.74 13.94
CA ARG A 40 -10.84 12.90 13.40
C ARG A 40 -10.31 13.39 12.07
N ASP A 41 -9.02 13.19 11.81
CA ASP A 41 -8.39 13.54 10.55
C ASP A 41 -8.47 12.35 9.59
N LEU A 42 -9.05 12.57 8.41
CA LEU A 42 -9.14 11.55 7.38
C LEU A 42 -7.79 11.29 6.71
N TYR A 43 -6.87 12.26 6.74
CA TYR A 43 -5.62 12.22 5.99
C TYR A 43 -4.74 11.01 6.33
N PRO A 44 -4.42 10.69 7.61
CA PRO A 44 -3.55 9.56 7.93
C PRO A 44 -4.09 8.22 7.42
N ARG A 45 -5.43 8.02 7.51
CA ARG A 45 -6.07 6.78 7.06
C ARG A 45 -6.09 6.67 5.54
N LEU A 46 -6.36 7.78 4.84
CA LEU A 46 -6.32 7.83 3.38
C LEU A 46 -4.91 7.62 2.84
N ALA A 47 -3.90 8.25 3.46
CA ALA A 47 -2.50 8.10 3.09
C ALA A 47 -2.01 6.65 3.28
N ALA A 48 -2.32 6.02 4.42
CA ALA A 48 -2.04 4.60 4.65
C ALA A 48 -2.74 3.70 3.62
N GLY A 49 -4.00 4.00 3.27
CA GLY A 49 -4.75 3.29 2.24
C GLY A 49 -4.07 3.37 0.88
N MET A 50 -3.74 4.56 0.41
CA MET A 50 -3.08 4.78 -0.88
C MET A 50 -1.72 4.07 -0.97
N ALA A 51 -0.92 4.07 0.11
CA ALA A 51 0.35 3.35 0.13
C ALA A 51 0.18 1.83 0.00
N LEU A 52 -0.85 1.26 0.63
CA LEU A 52 -1.15 -0.18 0.52
C LEU A 52 -1.68 -0.55 -0.87
N ASP A 53 -2.47 0.32 -1.49
CA ASP A 53 -2.96 0.14 -2.87
C ASP A 53 -1.80 0.26 -3.87
N ALA A 54 -0.87 1.18 -3.66
CA ALA A 54 0.36 1.28 -4.46
C ALA A 54 1.20 0.00 -4.36
N PHE A 55 1.35 -0.56 -3.15
CA PHE A 55 2.04 -1.83 -2.94
C PHE A 55 1.37 -3.00 -3.66
N ASP A 56 0.04 -3.09 -3.58
CA ASP A 56 -0.74 -4.10 -4.30
C ASP A 56 -0.53 -4.02 -5.82
N ALA A 57 -0.58 -2.79 -6.39
CA ALA A 57 -0.31 -2.55 -7.80
C ALA A 57 1.10 -3.00 -8.22
N VAL A 58 2.11 -2.72 -7.40
CA VAL A 58 3.50 -3.17 -7.63
C VAL A 58 3.58 -4.70 -7.65
N LEU A 59 2.96 -5.38 -6.68
CA LEU A 59 2.96 -6.84 -6.63
C LEU A 59 2.26 -7.45 -7.86
N HIS A 60 1.13 -6.88 -8.27
CA HIS A 60 0.42 -7.32 -9.46
C HIS A 60 1.27 -7.17 -10.72
N HIS A 61 1.88 -6.01 -10.94
CA HIS A 61 2.71 -5.74 -12.12
C HIS A 61 3.98 -6.58 -12.14
N TRP A 62 4.72 -6.63 -11.02
CA TRP A 62 5.94 -7.44 -10.92
C TRP A 62 5.68 -8.94 -11.08
N SER A 63 4.51 -9.40 -10.64
CA SER A 63 4.12 -10.81 -10.78
C SER A 63 3.61 -11.17 -12.17
N ALA A 64 3.35 -10.22 -13.05
CA ALA A 64 2.89 -10.47 -14.42
C ALA A 64 3.98 -11.15 -15.26
N ASP A 65 3.57 -11.99 -16.22
CA ASP A 65 4.51 -12.61 -17.15
C ASP A 65 5.16 -11.55 -18.05
N GLY A 66 6.49 -11.56 -18.11
CA GLY A 66 7.25 -10.65 -18.96
C GLY A 66 7.62 -9.30 -18.32
N SER A 67 7.37 -9.08 -17.02
CA SER A 67 7.88 -7.89 -16.33
C SER A 67 9.41 -7.89 -16.34
N THR A 68 10.01 -6.90 -16.99
CA THR A 68 11.47 -6.64 -16.95
C THR A 68 11.85 -5.67 -15.83
N GLU A 69 10.86 -5.05 -15.20
CA GLU A 69 11.05 -4.01 -14.19
C GLU A 69 11.22 -4.64 -12.80
N THR A 70 12.11 -4.07 -12.02
CA THR A 70 12.36 -4.50 -10.65
C THR A 70 11.27 -4.01 -9.69
N PRO A 71 11.04 -4.69 -8.56
CA PRO A 71 10.10 -4.21 -7.54
C PRO A 71 10.41 -2.79 -7.03
N ALA A 72 11.68 -2.42 -6.97
CA ALA A 72 12.11 -1.09 -6.53
C ALA A 72 11.65 0.00 -7.53
N GLU A 73 11.93 -0.18 -8.83
CA GLU A 73 11.53 0.77 -9.88
C GLU A 73 10.01 0.94 -9.97
N LEU A 74 9.26 -0.15 -9.73
CA LEU A 74 7.81 -0.12 -9.67
C LEU A 74 7.31 0.60 -8.43
N THR A 75 7.96 0.39 -7.28
CA THR A 75 7.64 1.08 -6.02
C THR A 75 7.85 2.59 -6.17
N ASP A 76 9.01 3.00 -6.68
CA ASP A 76 9.32 4.43 -6.88
C ASP A 76 8.28 5.10 -7.78
N ARG A 77 7.89 4.43 -8.87
CA ARG A 77 6.85 4.92 -9.78
C ARG A 77 5.49 5.00 -9.09
N ALA A 78 5.08 3.96 -8.37
CA ALA A 78 3.79 3.93 -7.70
C ALA A 78 3.67 5.06 -6.66
N PHE A 79 4.74 5.31 -5.89
CA PHE A 79 4.79 6.43 -4.96
C PHE A 79 4.82 7.80 -5.65
N ALA A 80 5.53 7.92 -6.79
CA ALA A 80 5.49 9.15 -7.60
C ALA A 80 4.09 9.48 -8.14
N VAL A 81 3.26 8.46 -8.43
CA VAL A 81 1.87 8.64 -8.89
C VAL A 81 0.97 9.18 -7.77
N ILE A 82 1.12 8.69 -6.53
CA ILE A 82 0.25 9.09 -5.41
C ILE A 82 0.76 10.34 -4.67
N ALA A 83 2.05 10.68 -4.77
CA ALA A 83 2.66 11.79 -4.05
C ALA A 83 1.93 13.14 -4.24
N PRO A 84 1.50 13.55 -5.44
CA PRO A 84 0.79 14.83 -5.61
C PRO A 84 -0.52 14.93 -4.79
N ALA A 85 -1.20 13.81 -4.55
CA ALA A 85 -2.40 13.77 -3.73
C ALA A 85 -2.08 13.87 -2.23
N LEU A 86 -0.89 13.44 -1.81
CA LEU A 86 -0.42 13.48 -0.43
C LEU A 86 0.19 14.85 -0.08
N ASP A 87 0.96 15.44 -0.98
CA ASP A 87 1.69 16.70 -0.76
C ASP A 87 0.76 17.92 -0.64
N GLY A 88 -0.48 17.82 -1.14
CA GLY A 88 -1.47 18.89 -1.10
C GLY A 88 -2.31 18.98 0.18
N SER A 89 -1.99 18.19 1.23
CA SER A 89 -2.87 17.93 2.39
C SER A 89 -2.38 18.42 3.76
#